data_AF-A0A946YHC2-F1
#
_entry.id   AF-A0A946YHC2-F1
#
_cell.length_a   1.000
_cell.length_b   1.000
_cell.length_c   1.000
_cell.angle_alpha   90.00
_cell.angle_beta   90.00
_cell.angle_gamma   90.00
#
_symmetry.space_group_name_H-M   'P 1'
#
loop_
_entity.id
_entity.type
_entity.pdbx_description
1 polymer ?
#
loop_
_entity_poly.entity_id
_entity_poly.type
_entity_poly.pdbx_seq_one_letter_code
_entity_poly.pdbx_strand_id
1 'polypeptide(L)' 'MRSSLASAVFVLASCVFASQSQACALLEGIDVRMLASDERVNLCDTYRGKVLLIVNTASKCAYTPQYEGLEALYKK' A
#
# COMPACT_ATOMS: atom_id res chain seq x y z
N MET A 1 4.94 17.36 -49.05
CA MET A 1 4.39 16.08 -48.55
C MET A 1 5.43 15.33 -47.69
N ARG A 2 5.86 15.91 -46.57
CA ARG A 2 6.84 15.31 -45.63
C ARG A 2 6.49 15.74 -44.20
N SER A 3 5.29 15.41 -43.74
CA SER A 3 4.84 15.82 -42.40
C SER A 3 3.82 14.86 -41.76
N SER A 4 3.61 13.67 -42.32
CA SER A 4 2.59 12.72 -41.81
C SER A 4 3.14 11.49 -41.06
N LEU A 5 4.45 11.30 -40.94
CA LEU A 5 5.01 10.15 -40.21
C LEU A 5 5.39 10.43 -38.75
N ALA A 6 5.48 11.70 -38.32
CA ALA A 6 5.89 12.03 -36.96
C ALA A 6 4.77 11.84 -35.90
N SER A 7 3.49 11.85 -36.30
CA SER A 7 2.38 11.70 -35.35
C SER A 7 2.09 10.25 -34.95
N ALA A 8 2.48 9.25 -35.74
CA ALA A 8 2.14 7.85 -35.46
C ALA A 8 3.04 7.23 -34.36
N VAL A 9 4.25 7.74 -34.17
CA VAL A 9 5.20 7.21 -33.18
C VAL A 9 4.85 7.67 -31.75
N PHE A 10 4.21 8.83 -31.61
CA PHE A 10 3.89 9.40 -30.29
C PHE A 10 2.67 8.76 -29.61
N VAL A 11 1.74 8.16 -30.37
CA VAL A 11 0.47 7.64 -29.82
C VAL A 11 0.64 6.27 -29.17
N LEU A 12 1.65 5.48 -29.53
CA LEU A 12 1.92 4.16 -28.93
C LEU A 12 2.58 4.22 -27.53
N ALA A 13 3.12 5.36 -27.13
CA ALA A 13 3.79 5.52 -25.83
C ALA A 13 2.84 5.75 -24.65
N SER A 14 1.59 6.16 -24.92
CA SER A 14 0.64 6.59 -23.89
C SER A 14 -0.07 5.45 -23.15
N CYS A 15 0.00 4.21 -23.65
CA CYS A 15 -0.65 3.06 -23.02
C CYS A 15 0.23 2.32 -22.00
N VAL A 16 1.52 2.66 -21.89
CA VAL A 16 2.44 1.98 -20.95
C VAL A 16 2.44 2.62 -19.55
N PHE A 17 1.94 3.87 -19.41
CA PHE A 17 2.01 4.62 -18.15
C PHE A 17 0.81 4.47 -17.20
N ALA A 18 -0.23 3.72 -17.57
CA ALA A 18 -1.45 3.57 -16.76
C ALA A 18 -1.50 2.26 -15.95
N SER A 19 -0.36 1.68 -15.56
CA SER A 19 -0.33 0.63 -14.54
C SER A 19 -0.17 1.25 -13.15
N GLN A 20 -1.17 1.99 -12.68
CA GLN A 20 -1.30 2.22 -11.24
C GLN A 20 -1.76 0.91 -10.62
N SER A 21 -0.81 0.24 -9.98
CA SER A 21 -0.94 -1.01 -9.23
C SER A 21 -2.25 -1.06 -8.44
N GLN A 22 -3.17 -1.94 -8.88
CA GLN A 22 -4.47 -2.21 -8.23
C GLN A 22 -4.36 -2.69 -6.77
N ALA A 23 -3.15 -2.95 -6.28
CA ALA A 23 -2.92 -3.36 -4.88
C ALA A 23 -3.19 -2.23 -3.87
N CYS A 24 -3.27 -0.97 -4.31
CA CYS A 24 -3.40 0.18 -3.44
C CYS A 24 -4.85 0.60 -3.13
N ALA A 25 -5.83 0.11 -3.90
CA ALA A 25 -7.17 0.69 -3.92
C ALA A 25 -7.87 0.72 -2.55
N LEU A 26 -7.55 -0.23 -1.65
CA LEU A 26 -8.12 -0.29 -0.30
C LEU A 26 -7.36 0.55 0.74
N LEU A 27 -6.14 0.97 0.44
CA LEU A 27 -5.24 1.68 1.37
C LEU A 27 -4.85 3.07 0.86
N GLU A 28 -5.47 3.52 -0.23
CA GLU A 28 -5.22 4.83 -0.82
C GLU A 28 -5.69 5.94 0.13
N GLY A 29 -4.78 6.85 0.47
CA GLY A 29 -5.03 7.92 1.45
C GLY A 29 -5.06 7.47 2.91
N ILE A 30 -4.71 6.22 3.23
CA ILE A 30 -4.58 5.76 4.62
C ILE A 30 -3.18 6.08 5.13
N ASP A 31 -3.07 7.26 5.76
CA ASP A 31 -1.89 7.69 6.49
C ASP A 31 -2.10 7.50 7.99
N VAL A 32 -1.31 6.63 8.63
CA VAL A 32 -1.40 6.36 10.07
C VAL A 32 -0.22 6.96 10.82
N ARG A 33 -0.46 7.51 12.01
CA ARG A 33 0.62 7.99 12.89
C ARG A 33 1.33 6.80 13.50
N MET A 34 2.65 6.81 13.50
CA MET A 34 3.45 5.78 14.15
C MET A 34 3.24 5.80 15.66
N LEU A 35 3.26 4.63 16.29
CA LEU A 35 3.18 4.54 17.75
C LEU A 35 4.43 5.21 18.36
N ALA A 36 4.22 6.10 19.33
CA ALA A 36 5.28 6.87 20.00
C ALA A 36 6.10 7.84 19.11
N SER A 37 5.59 8.22 17.93
CA SER A 37 6.18 9.26 17.08
C SER A 37 5.08 10.12 16.46
N ASP A 38 5.42 11.33 15.99
CA ASP A 38 4.52 12.20 15.23
C ASP A 38 4.58 11.97 13.71
N GLU A 39 5.50 11.13 13.27
CA GLU A 39 5.61 10.71 11.88
C GLU A 39 4.36 9.94 11.42
N ARG A 40 3.96 10.18 10.16
CA ARG A 40 2.87 9.47 9.51
C ARG A 40 3.40 8.60 8.39
N VAL A 41 2.84 7.40 8.29
CA VAL A 41 3.20 6.40 7.30
C VAL A 41 2.00 6.15 6.40
N ASN A 42 2.21 6.31 5.09
CA ASN A 42 1.24 5.88 4.09
C ASN A 42 1.28 4.35 3.97
N LEU A 43 0.18 3.69 4.30
CA LEU A 43 0.15 2.23 4.37
C LEU A 43 0.31 1.59 2.99
N CYS A 44 -0.26 2.18 1.94
CA CYS A 44 -0.14 1.63 0.61
C CYS A 44 1.30 1.68 0.10
N ASP A 45 1.96 2.83 0.22
CA ASP A 45 3.32 2.99 -0.31
C ASP A 45 4.32 2.11 0.44
N THR A 46 4.16 1.98 1.76
CA THR A 46 5.09 1.23 2.61
C THR A 46 4.92 -0.29 2.50
N TYR A 47 3.69 -0.76 2.32
CA TYR A 47 3.36 -2.19 2.37
C TYR A 47 2.82 -2.75 1.05
N ARG A 48 3.05 -2.05 -0.07
CA ARG A 48 2.61 -2.46 -1.41
C ARG A 48 3.04 -3.91 -1.71
N GLY A 49 2.09 -4.71 -2.18
CA GLY A 49 2.33 -6.10 -2.56
C GLY A 49 2.49 -7.08 -1.39
N LYS A 50 2.28 -6.65 -0.15
CA LYS A 50 2.24 -7.51 1.03
C LYS A 50 0.80 -7.80 1.45
N VAL A 51 0.56 -9.00 1.98
CA VAL A 51 -0.69 -9.31 2.68
C VAL A 51 -0.62 -8.66 4.06
N LEU A 52 -1.66 -7.91 4.43
CA LEU A 52 -1.73 -7.20 5.70
C LEU A 52 -2.89 -7.72 6.56
N LEU A 53 -2.60 -7.90 7.85
CA LEU A 53 -3.60 -8.12 8.89
C LEU A 53 -3.59 -6.92 9.84
N ILE A 54 -4.66 -6.14 9.85
CA ILE A 54 -4.82 -4.97 10.72
C ILE A 54 -5.64 -5.37 11.94
N VAL A 55 -5.12 -5.14 13.14
CA VAL A 55 -5.77 -5.52 14.40
C VAL A 55 -5.89 -4.30 15.29
N ASN A 56 -7.09 -4.03 15.80
CA ASN A 56 -7.27 -3.06 16.87
C ASN A 56 -6.86 -3.71 18.19
N THR A 57 -5.87 -3.12 18.87
CA THR A 57 -5.34 -3.69 20.12
C THR A 57 -5.53 -2.74 21.29
N ALA A 58 -5.59 -3.31 22.49
CA ALA A 58 -5.68 -2.57 23.75
C ALA A 58 -4.93 -3.35 24.83
N SER A 59 -4.16 -2.67 25.68
CA SER A 59 -3.26 -3.33 26.64
C SER A 59 -3.96 -3.90 27.87
N LYS A 60 -5.18 -3.44 28.19
CA LYS A 60 -5.92 -3.80 29.42
C LYS A 60 -7.30 -4.40 29.12
N CYS A 61 -7.38 -5.25 28.10
CA CYS A 61 -8.62 -5.92 27.73
C CYS A 61 -8.49 -7.44 27.92
N ALA A 62 -9.62 -8.14 28.02
CA ALA A 62 -9.64 -9.60 28.20
C ALA A 62 -8.93 -10.35 27.05
N TYR A 63 -8.85 -9.74 25.87
CA TYR A 63 -8.18 -10.29 24.70
C TYR A 63 -6.68 -9.95 24.61
N THR A 64 -6.09 -9.21 25.55
CA THR A 64 -4.64 -8.90 25.54
C THR A 64 -3.74 -10.14 25.33
N PRO A 65 -4.02 -11.34 25.86
CA PRO A 65 -3.22 -12.54 25.59
C PRO A 65 -3.10 -12.91 24.10
N GLN A 66 -3.95 -12.36 23.22
CA GLN A 66 -3.87 -12.57 21.77
C GLN A 66 -2.53 -12.13 21.15
N TYR A 67 -1.78 -11.23 21.80
CA TYR A 67 -0.50 -10.74 21.28
C TYR A 67 0.49 -11.88 21.00
N GLU A 68 0.53 -12.90 21.86
CA GLU A 68 1.42 -14.05 21.69
C GLU A 68 1.10 -14.81 20.39
N GLY A 69 -0.19 -15.01 20.10
CA GLY A 69 -0.64 -15.66 18.88
C GLY A 69 -0.34 -14.83 17.63
N LEU A 70 -0.53 -13.52 17.69
CA LEU A 70 -0.21 -12.60 16.59
C LEU A 70 1.30 -12.58 16.29
N GLU A 71 2.14 -12.54 17.32
CA GLU A 71 3.59 -12.59 17.19
C GLU A 71 4.07 -13.93 16.60
N ALA A 72 3.45 -15.04 17.01
CA ALA A 72 3.74 -16.36 16.45
C ALA A 72 3.29 -16.48 14.98
N LEU A 73 2.19 -15.82 14.58
CA LEU A 73 1.75 -15.76 13.18
C LEU A 73 2.74 -14.97 12.31
N TYR A 74 3.27 -13.85 12.81
CA TYR A 74 4.22 -13.00 12.07
C TYR A 74 5.59 -13.67 11.86
N LYS A 75 6.03 -14.52 12.80
CA LYS A 75 7.32 -15.21 12.73
C LYS A 75 7.36 -16.43 11.79
N LYS A 76 6.20 -16.89 11.33
CA LYS A 76 6.09 -18.05 10.43
C LYS A 76 6.27 -17.60 8.99
#